data_AF-M9RNP9-F1
#
_entry.id   AF-M9RNP9-F1
#
_cell.length_a   1.000
_cell.length_b   1.000
_cell.length_c   1.000
_cell.angle_alpha   90.00
_cell.angle_beta   90.00
_cell.angle_gamma   90.00
#
_symmetry.space_group_name_H-M   'P 1'
#
loop_
_entity.id
_entity.type
_entity.pdbx_description
1 polymer ?
#
loop_
_entity_poly.entity_id
_entity_poly.type
_entity_poly.pdbx_seq_one_letter_code
_entity_poly.pdbx_strand_id
1 'polypeptide(L)'
;MALPTTGPIALNQVNTELGRASNAAVALGEPEVRSLAGVANGAIGLGSLRGKSAQFTHTITSHQLELNLHIYLQEQGWDGTSKVEATVAAGVYIWSDNTAIPALDMGGAFPGGLTLVNRGIIMGKGGDGGYLQANRSTYIAPEPGGPAFGLTGPISVDNTNGYIGGGGGGGGGQTGTPGIIIFTTPLYAPGGGGAGGGRGGRANRGDTNGTTLGSFGAGGAISQFGAIATDANNFAGQTTAAHGGAGGASGAVNYAGGGI
;
A
#
# COMPACT_ATOMS: atom_id res chain seq x y z
N MET A 1 3.19 -29.70 -2.11
CA MET A 1 1.97 -30.29 -1.55
C MET A 1 2.41 -31.28 -0.49
N ALA A 2 2.18 -30.97 0.79
CA ALA A 2 2.72 -31.71 1.92
C ALA A 2 2.62 -33.24 1.77
N LEU A 3 3.68 -33.94 2.19
CA LEU A 3 3.75 -35.40 2.14
C LEU A 3 2.64 -36.05 2.98
N PRO A 4 2.15 -37.25 2.60
CA PRO A 4 1.03 -37.91 3.29
C PRO A 4 1.20 -37.97 4.81
N THR A 5 0.14 -37.60 5.53
CA THR A 5 0.09 -37.65 7.00
C THR A 5 -0.20 -39.06 7.52
N THR A 6 -0.83 -39.91 6.69
CA THR A 6 -1.13 -41.31 6.96
C THR A 6 -0.80 -42.19 5.76
N GLY A 7 -0.61 -43.50 5.97
CA GLY A 7 -0.35 -44.47 4.89
C GLY A 7 1.11 -44.54 4.44
N PRO A 8 1.42 -45.31 3.38
CA PRO A 8 2.76 -45.43 2.85
C PRO A 8 3.22 -44.13 2.17
N ILE A 9 4.47 -43.73 2.39
CA ILE A 9 5.14 -42.66 1.65
C ILE A 9 6.04 -43.31 0.61
N ALA A 10 5.88 -42.91 -0.64
CA ALA A 10 6.73 -43.34 -1.74
C ALA A 10 7.81 -42.29 -2.05
N LEU A 11 9.00 -42.74 -2.45
CA LEU A 11 10.12 -41.85 -2.75
C LEU A 11 9.85 -40.91 -3.94
N ASN A 12 9.00 -41.32 -4.88
CA ASN A 12 8.54 -40.44 -5.95
C ASN A 12 7.75 -39.24 -5.42
N GLN A 13 7.04 -39.38 -4.30
CA GLN A 13 6.33 -38.27 -3.64
C GLN A 13 7.32 -37.29 -3.01
N VAL A 14 8.42 -37.79 -2.44
CA VAL A 14 9.50 -36.96 -1.89
C VAL A 14 10.15 -36.14 -3.01
N ASN A 15 10.41 -36.76 -4.16
CA ASN A 15 10.89 -36.04 -5.34
C ASN A 15 9.93 -34.92 -5.76
N THR A 16 8.65 -35.24 -5.92
CA THR A 16 7.66 -34.22 -6.31
C THR A 16 7.55 -33.10 -5.28
N GLU A 17 7.69 -33.40 -3.98
CA GLU A 17 7.63 -32.37 -2.94
C GLU A 17 8.86 -31.46 -2.96
N LEU A 18 10.02 -32.00 -3.31
CA LEU A 18 11.25 -31.23 -3.53
C LEU A 18 11.27 -30.53 -4.90
N GLY A 19 10.19 -30.60 -5.69
CA GLY A 19 10.12 -30.01 -7.03
C GLY A 19 10.95 -30.74 -8.11
N ARG A 20 11.37 -31.98 -7.84
CA ARG A 20 12.11 -32.84 -8.77
C ARG A 20 11.16 -33.70 -9.61
N ALA A 21 11.67 -34.23 -10.73
CA ALA A 21 10.93 -35.24 -11.49
C ALA A 21 10.64 -36.48 -10.62
N SER A 22 9.43 -37.03 -10.71
CA SER A 22 8.97 -38.12 -9.84
C SER A 22 9.85 -39.39 -9.92
N ASN A 23 10.51 -39.60 -11.05
CA ASN A 23 11.43 -40.71 -11.33
C ASN A 23 12.92 -40.38 -11.07
N ALA A 24 13.25 -39.19 -10.56
CA ALA A 24 14.62 -38.85 -10.20
C ALA A 24 15.14 -39.80 -9.11
N ALA A 25 16.46 -40.07 -9.12
CA ALA A 25 17.08 -40.76 -7.99
C ALA A 25 16.94 -39.88 -6.73
N VAL A 26 16.60 -40.50 -5.59
CA VAL A 26 16.52 -39.81 -4.30
C VAL A 26 16.93 -40.76 -3.19
N ALA A 27 17.80 -40.28 -2.32
CA ALA A 27 18.22 -40.98 -1.12
C ALA A 27 17.86 -40.15 0.13
N LEU A 28 17.45 -40.84 1.19
CA LEU A 28 17.15 -40.21 2.49
C LEU A 28 18.34 -39.46 3.09
N GLY A 29 19.57 -39.81 2.71
CA GLY A 29 20.79 -39.15 3.18
C GLY A 29 21.10 -37.82 2.48
N GLU A 30 20.36 -37.44 1.43
CA GLU A 30 20.64 -36.21 0.69
C GLU A 30 20.29 -34.96 1.52
N PRO A 31 21.06 -33.86 1.37
CA PRO A 31 20.85 -32.63 2.15
C PRO A 31 19.42 -32.09 2.07
N GLU A 32 18.81 -32.10 0.89
CA GLU A 32 17.46 -31.56 0.67
C GLU A 32 16.38 -32.40 1.35
N VAL A 33 16.52 -33.73 1.32
CA VAL A 33 15.59 -34.64 2.01
C VAL A 33 15.74 -34.52 3.53
N ARG A 34 16.97 -34.34 4.02
CA ARG A 34 17.26 -34.10 5.44
C ARG A 34 16.72 -32.74 5.91
N SER A 35 16.86 -31.71 5.08
CA SER A 35 16.28 -30.39 5.33
C SER A 35 14.76 -30.47 5.43
N LEU A 36 14.11 -31.16 4.48
CA LEU A 36 12.66 -31.40 4.50
C LEU A 36 12.22 -32.16 5.77
N ALA A 37 13.02 -33.12 6.25
CA ALA A 37 12.76 -33.83 7.49
C ALA A 37 12.93 -32.95 8.75
N GLY A 38 13.64 -31.81 8.65
CA GLY A 38 14.02 -30.97 9.79
C GLY A 38 15.04 -31.65 10.71
N VAL A 39 15.85 -32.57 10.19
CA VAL A 39 16.83 -33.34 10.97
C VAL A 39 18.19 -33.12 10.33
N ALA A 40 19.12 -32.46 11.02
CA ALA A 40 20.44 -32.09 10.47
C ALA A 40 21.49 -33.22 10.54
N ASN A 41 21.41 -34.13 11.52
CA ASN A 41 22.34 -35.24 11.72
C ASN A 41 21.61 -36.54 12.12
N GLY A 42 22.27 -37.70 12.01
CA GLY A 42 21.72 -38.99 12.43
C GLY A 42 20.98 -39.78 11.34
N ALA A 43 20.28 -40.85 11.71
CA ALA A 43 19.45 -41.58 10.76
C ALA A 43 18.10 -40.86 10.58
N ILE A 44 17.68 -40.67 9.32
CA ILE A 44 16.28 -40.32 9.01
C ILE A 44 15.62 -41.49 8.31
N GLY A 45 14.34 -41.71 8.61
CA GLY A 45 13.50 -42.67 7.90
C GLY A 45 12.43 -41.94 7.09
N LEU A 46 11.73 -42.67 6.21
CA LEU A 46 10.54 -42.13 5.53
C LEU A 46 9.49 -41.60 6.50
N GLY A 47 9.39 -42.17 7.70
CA GLY A 47 8.52 -41.68 8.76
C GLY A 47 8.82 -40.24 9.21
N SER A 48 10.07 -39.79 9.12
CA SER A 48 10.52 -38.43 9.47
C SER A 48 9.99 -37.37 8.49
N LEU A 49 9.53 -37.80 7.31
CA LEU A 49 9.03 -36.92 6.25
C LEU A 49 7.49 -36.78 6.27
N ARG A 50 6.78 -37.51 7.14
CA ARG A 50 5.31 -37.43 7.22
C ARG A 50 4.85 -36.01 7.53
N GLY A 51 3.90 -35.51 6.72
CA GLY A 51 3.33 -34.18 6.89
C GLY A 51 4.31 -33.02 6.63
N LYS A 52 5.54 -33.29 6.19
CA LYS A 52 6.51 -32.24 5.85
C LYS A 52 6.17 -31.64 4.49
N SER A 53 6.49 -30.36 4.35
CA SER A 53 6.40 -29.64 3.09
C SER A 53 7.65 -28.82 2.82
N ALA A 54 8.07 -28.77 1.56
CA ALA A 54 9.13 -27.88 1.09
C ALA A 54 8.62 -26.43 0.84
N GLN A 55 7.32 -26.21 1.01
CA GLN A 55 6.67 -24.92 0.89
C GLN A 55 6.18 -24.44 2.27
N PHE A 56 6.57 -23.23 2.64
CA PHE A 56 6.01 -22.48 3.76
C PHE A 56 4.76 -21.74 3.29
N THR A 57 3.63 -22.03 3.92
CA THR A 57 2.34 -21.39 3.62
C THR A 57 1.91 -20.55 4.80
N HIS A 58 1.59 -19.27 4.57
CA HIS A 58 1.08 -18.40 5.62
C HIS A 58 -0.07 -17.52 5.13
N THR A 59 -1.06 -17.29 6.00
CA THR A 59 -2.17 -16.37 5.73
C THR A 59 -2.10 -15.18 6.67
N ILE A 60 -1.97 -13.98 6.09
CA ILE A 60 -2.03 -12.70 6.79
C ILE A 60 -3.50 -12.37 7.02
N THR A 61 -3.94 -12.40 8.28
CA THR A 61 -5.34 -12.22 8.70
C THR A 61 -5.62 -10.89 9.39
N SER A 62 -4.59 -10.10 9.66
CA SER A 62 -4.70 -8.77 10.28
C SER A 62 -4.10 -7.69 9.41
N HIS A 63 -4.64 -6.49 9.55
CA HIS A 63 -4.17 -5.26 8.96
C HIS A 63 -2.68 -5.01 9.26
N GLN A 64 -1.89 -4.64 8.24
CA GLN A 64 -0.46 -4.32 8.37
C GLN A 64 -0.15 -2.94 7.80
N LEU A 65 0.58 -2.13 8.55
CA LEU A 65 1.16 -0.87 8.08
C LEU A 65 2.60 -1.15 7.63
N GLU A 66 2.92 -0.83 6.37
CA GLU A 66 4.28 -0.86 5.82
C GLU A 66 4.99 -2.22 6.04
N LEU A 67 4.35 -3.27 5.55
CA LEU A 67 4.75 -4.65 5.81
C LEU A 67 6.09 -4.98 5.12
N ASN A 68 7.12 -5.25 5.92
CA ASN A 68 8.28 -6.01 5.44
C ASN A 68 7.96 -7.51 5.46
N LEU A 69 7.68 -8.09 4.29
CA LEU A 69 7.21 -9.47 4.17
C LEU A 69 8.26 -10.50 4.60
N HIS A 70 9.54 -10.27 4.29
CA HIS A 70 10.61 -11.19 4.66
C HIS A 70 10.75 -11.31 6.17
N ILE A 71 10.88 -10.19 6.89
CA ILE A 71 10.98 -10.16 8.35
C ILE A 71 9.72 -10.77 8.97
N TYR A 72 8.55 -10.34 8.50
CA TYR A 72 7.27 -10.83 9.02
C TYR A 72 7.16 -12.35 8.91
N LEU A 73 7.47 -12.96 7.76
CA LEU A 73 7.35 -14.41 7.60
C LEU A 73 8.36 -15.17 8.45
N GLN A 74 9.56 -14.64 8.67
CA GLN A 74 10.52 -15.25 9.60
C GLN A 74 9.97 -15.28 11.04
N GLU A 75 9.29 -14.22 11.47
CA GLU A 75 8.59 -14.20 12.76
C GLU A 75 7.43 -15.21 12.81
N GLN A 76 6.82 -15.51 11.67
CA GLN A 76 5.81 -16.57 11.54
C GLN A 76 6.42 -17.99 11.40
N GLY A 77 7.75 -18.12 11.46
CA GLY A 77 8.45 -19.41 11.45
C GLY A 77 8.97 -19.86 10.09
N TRP A 78 9.00 -18.99 9.08
CA TRP A 78 9.73 -19.27 7.83
C TRP A 78 11.23 -19.33 8.10
N ASP A 79 11.90 -20.30 7.48
CA ASP A 79 13.32 -20.58 7.68
C ASP A 79 14.27 -19.70 6.85
N GLY A 80 13.73 -18.76 6.04
CA GLY A 80 14.50 -17.88 5.16
C GLY A 80 14.93 -18.51 3.82
N THR A 81 14.60 -19.77 3.56
CA THR A 81 15.09 -20.52 2.39
C THR A 81 14.02 -21.28 1.63
N SER A 82 13.05 -21.88 2.34
CA SER A 82 11.94 -22.63 1.77
C SER A 82 11.09 -21.77 0.84
N LYS A 83 10.45 -22.40 -0.15
CA LYS A 83 9.50 -21.71 -1.03
C LYS A 83 8.36 -21.12 -0.20
N VAL A 84 7.93 -19.91 -0.51
CA VAL A 84 6.83 -19.25 0.21
C VAL A 84 5.59 -19.12 -0.66
N GLU A 85 4.45 -19.44 -0.07
CA GLU A 85 3.14 -19.00 -0.53
C GLU A 85 2.47 -18.19 0.59
N ALA A 86 2.43 -16.87 0.41
CA ALA A 86 1.81 -15.95 1.36
C ALA A 86 0.44 -15.52 0.82
N THR A 87 -0.60 -15.65 1.64
CA THR A 87 -1.96 -15.20 1.29
C THR A 87 -2.33 -13.98 2.11
N VAL A 88 -2.77 -12.90 1.45
CA VAL A 88 -3.45 -11.78 2.13
C VAL A 88 -4.94 -12.13 2.18
N ALA A 89 -5.50 -12.27 3.38
CA ALA A 89 -6.90 -12.65 3.53
C ALA A 89 -7.86 -11.56 3.02
N ALA A 90 -9.08 -11.96 2.67
CA ALA A 90 -10.11 -11.02 2.23
C ALA A 90 -10.45 -10.01 3.34
N GLY A 91 -10.59 -8.74 2.97
CA GLY A 91 -10.83 -7.64 3.90
C GLY A 91 -9.59 -7.16 4.67
N VAL A 92 -8.44 -7.84 4.55
CA VAL A 92 -7.18 -7.36 5.13
C VAL A 92 -6.58 -6.27 4.26
N TYR A 93 -6.05 -5.24 4.93
CA TYR A 93 -5.33 -4.14 4.31
C TYR A 93 -3.86 -4.25 4.67
N ILE A 94 -3.02 -4.12 3.64
CA ILE A 94 -1.61 -3.79 3.78
C ILE A 94 -1.47 -2.40 3.16
N TRP A 95 -1.19 -1.38 3.96
CA TRP A 95 -1.14 0.01 3.49
C TRP A 95 0.12 0.72 3.95
N SER A 96 0.40 1.87 3.36
CA SER A 96 1.39 2.81 3.87
C SER A 96 0.72 4.13 4.23
N ASP A 97 1.26 4.81 5.24
CA ASP A 97 0.95 6.20 5.59
C ASP A 97 2.13 7.15 5.30
N ASN A 98 3.08 6.68 4.48
CA ASN A 98 4.23 7.43 4.00
C ASN A 98 4.35 7.32 2.47
N THR A 99 4.44 8.45 1.76
CA THR A 99 4.54 8.44 0.29
C THR A 99 5.87 7.88 -0.22
N ALA A 100 6.88 7.75 0.64
CA ALA A 100 8.19 7.20 0.29
C ALA A 100 8.34 5.71 0.59
N ILE A 101 7.44 5.11 1.38
CA ILE A 101 7.53 3.72 1.82
C ILE A 101 6.45 2.91 1.10
N PRO A 102 6.78 1.76 0.49
CA PRO A 102 5.77 0.90 -0.08
C PRO A 102 4.88 0.29 1.01
N ALA A 103 3.62 0.07 0.70
CA ALA A 103 2.70 -0.63 1.61
C ALA A 103 3.16 -2.05 1.94
N LEU A 104 3.58 -2.80 0.91
CA LEU A 104 4.22 -4.10 1.06
C LEU A 104 5.62 -4.03 0.47
N ASP A 105 6.64 -4.27 1.29
CA ASP A 105 8.02 -4.46 0.87
C ASP A 105 8.35 -5.96 0.91
N MET A 106 8.91 -6.50 -0.17
CA MET A 106 9.49 -7.84 -0.14
C MET A 106 10.55 -7.97 0.94
N GLY A 107 11.33 -6.91 1.21
CA GLY A 107 12.24 -6.81 2.35
C GLY A 107 13.49 -7.68 2.29
N GLY A 108 13.61 -8.56 1.30
CA GLY A 108 14.72 -9.50 1.17
C GLY A 108 14.57 -10.44 -0.03
N ALA A 109 15.51 -11.36 -0.18
CA ALA A 109 15.44 -12.40 -1.21
C ALA A 109 14.57 -13.57 -0.72
N PHE A 110 13.89 -14.24 -1.65
CA PHE A 110 13.17 -15.49 -1.39
C PHE A 110 13.81 -16.60 -2.24
N PRO A 111 14.86 -17.28 -1.75
CA PRO A 111 15.64 -18.22 -2.55
C PRO A 111 14.82 -19.39 -3.11
N GLY A 112 13.87 -19.91 -2.33
CA GLY A 112 12.92 -20.94 -2.75
C GLY A 112 11.79 -20.42 -3.65
N GLY A 113 11.73 -19.12 -3.91
CA GLY A 113 10.68 -18.43 -4.64
C GLY A 113 9.53 -17.95 -3.75
N LEU A 114 8.87 -16.88 -4.20
CA LEU A 114 7.72 -16.29 -3.52
C LEU A 114 6.51 -16.28 -4.44
N THR A 115 5.39 -16.80 -3.93
CA THR A 115 4.06 -16.59 -4.49
C THR A 115 3.23 -15.78 -3.49
N LEU A 116 2.71 -14.64 -3.93
CA LEU A 116 1.76 -13.84 -3.16
C LEU A 116 0.37 -14.04 -3.74
N VAL A 117 -0.55 -14.54 -2.93
CA VAL A 117 -1.98 -14.65 -3.26
C VAL A 117 -2.70 -13.50 -2.57
N ASN A 118 -2.99 -12.44 -3.31
CA ASN A 118 -3.73 -11.31 -2.77
C ASN A 118 -5.24 -11.51 -2.93
N ARG A 119 -5.93 -11.61 -1.80
CA ARG A 119 -7.40 -11.57 -1.72
C ARG A 119 -7.90 -10.33 -0.95
N GLY A 120 -6.96 -9.54 -0.42
CA GLY A 120 -7.21 -8.32 0.33
C GLY A 120 -6.86 -7.08 -0.50
N ILE A 121 -6.34 -6.07 0.17
CA ILE A 121 -6.05 -4.75 -0.40
C ILE A 121 -4.61 -4.36 -0.05
N ILE A 122 -3.81 -4.06 -1.08
CA ILE A 122 -2.45 -3.53 -0.93
C ILE A 122 -2.43 -2.12 -1.54
N MET A 123 -2.16 -1.10 -0.71
CA MET A 123 -2.38 0.30 -1.12
C MET A 123 -1.30 1.26 -0.63
N GLY A 124 -0.66 1.97 -1.55
CA GLY A 124 0.28 3.05 -1.22
C GLY A 124 -0.41 4.32 -0.71
N LYS A 125 0.32 5.17 0.01
CA LYS A 125 -0.21 6.45 0.51
C LYS A 125 -0.48 7.44 -0.63
N GLY A 126 -1.65 8.08 -0.60
CA GLY A 126 -1.95 9.22 -1.48
C GLY A 126 -1.11 10.46 -1.15
N GLY A 127 -0.69 11.18 -2.19
CA GLY A 127 0.04 12.44 -2.08
C GLY A 127 -0.85 13.60 -1.63
N ASP A 128 -0.25 14.57 -0.95
CA ASP A 128 -0.95 15.75 -0.49
C ASP A 128 -1.21 16.76 -1.62
N GLY A 129 -2.37 17.43 -1.57
CA GLY A 129 -2.77 18.43 -2.55
C GLY A 129 -1.97 19.73 -2.43
N GLY A 130 -1.68 20.36 -3.57
CA GLY A 130 -0.97 21.62 -3.64
C GLY A 130 -1.82 22.81 -3.16
N TYR A 131 -1.17 23.87 -2.69
CA TYR A 131 -1.86 25.05 -2.17
C TYR A 131 -0.98 26.30 -2.18
N LEU A 132 -1.57 27.47 -1.95
CA LEU A 132 -0.82 28.71 -1.75
C LEU A 132 -0.68 29.03 -0.26
N GLN A 133 0.49 29.50 0.13
CA GLN A 133 0.69 30.05 1.48
C GLN A 133 -0.15 31.31 1.70
N ALA A 134 -0.23 31.77 2.95
CA ALA A 134 -1.00 32.96 3.35
C ALA A 134 -0.64 34.20 2.51
N ASN A 135 0.61 34.34 2.08
CA ASN A 135 1.08 35.46 1.25
C ASN A 135 0.55 35.49 -0.20
N ARG A 136 -0.26 34.50 -0.62
CA ARG A 136 -0.86 34.37 -1.96
C ARG A 136 0.13 34.41 -3.13
N SER A 137 1.42 34.21 -2.86
CA SER A 137 2.50 34.24 -3.84
C SER A 137 3.32 32.95 -3.85
N THR A 138 3.51 32.33 -2.67
CA THR A 138 4.28 31.09 -2.55
C THR A 138 3.37 29.89 -2.78
N TYR A 139 3.56 29.20 -3.90
CA TYR A 139 2.87 27.96 -4.22
C TYR A 139 3.62 26.76 -3.65
N ILE A 140 2.90 25.89 -2.95
CA ILE A 140 3.34 24.57 -2.50
C ILE A 140 2.81 23.56 -3.52
N ALA A 141 3.73 22.87 -4.19
CA ALA A 141 3.39 21.85 -5.18
C ALA A 141 2.69 20.65 -4.53
N PRO A 142 1.78 19.97 -5.25
CA PRO A 142 1.25 18.70 -4.79
C PRO A 142 2.34 17.64 -4.72
N GLU A 143 2.13 16.65 -3.86
CA GLU A 143 3.03 15.52 -3.70
C GLU A 143 2.59 14.32 -4.56
N PRO A 144 3.54 13.52 -5.06
CA PRO A 144 3.21 12.24 -5.68
C PRO A 144 2.63 11.26 -4.65
N GLY A 145 1.84 10.30 -5.12
CA GLY A 145 1.45 9.16 -4.29
C GLY A 145 2.56 8.14 -4.19
N GLY A 146 2.55 7.38 -3.09
CA GLY A 146 3.54 6.35 -2.78
C GLY A 146 3.25 5.00 -3.42
N PRO A 147 4.26 4.12 -3.51
CA PRO A 147 4.11 2.81 -4.09
C PRO A 147 3.26 1.88 -3.20
N ALA A 148 2.55 0.93 -3.82
CA ALA A 148 1.91 -0.16 -3.09
C ALA A 148 2.89 -1.30 -2.79
N PHE A 149 3.89 -1.49 -3.65
CA PHE A 149 4.68 -2.71 -3.68
C PHE A 149 6.17 -2.38 -3.96
N GLY A 150 7.05 -2.79 -3.05
CA GLY A 150 8.50 -2.74 -3.22
C GLY A 150 9.04 -4.12 -3.55
N LEU A 151 9.64 -4.28 -4.73
CA LEU A 151 10.19 -5.56 -5.19
C LEU A 151 11.72 -5.56 -5.10
N THR A 152 12.26 -6.48 -4.31
CA THR A 152 13.71 -6.72 -4.18
C THR A 152 14.18 -7.95 -4.95
N GLY A 153 13.27 -8.70 -5.57
CA GLY A 153 13.55 -9.93 -6.30
C GLY A 153 12.35 -10.46 -7.09
N PRO A 154 12.48 -11.64 -7.71
CA PRO A 154 11.39 -12.25 -8.47
C PRO A 154 10.25 -12.70 -7.56
N ILE A 155 9.02 -12.51 -8.03
CA ILE A 155 7.79 -12.88 -7.34
C ILE A 155 6.72 -13.30 -8.35
N SER A 156 5.87 -14.26 -7.98
CA SER A 156 4.60 -14.52 -8.66
C SER A 156 3.45 -13.95 -7.85
N VAL A 157 2.54 -13.24 -8.49
CA VAL A 157 1.41 -12.57 -7.83
C VAL A 157 0.11 -13.04 -8.45
N ASP A 158 -0.72 -13.69 -7.64
CA ASP A 158 -2.14 -13.90 -7.95
C ASP A 158 -2.94 -12.79 -7.29
N ASN A 159 -3.44 -11.85 -8.11
CA ASN A 159 -4.30 -10.76 -7.65
C ASN A 159 -5.74 -10.89 -8.20
N THR A 160 -6.17 -12.10 -8.58
CA THR A 160 -7.47 -12.30 -9.23
C THR A 160 -8.65 -11.84 -8.35
N ASN A 161 -8.51 -11.99 -7.02
CA ASN A 161 -9.55 -11.68 -6.04
C ASN A 161 -9.16 -10.54 -5.09
N GLY A 162 -8.13 -9.77 -5.42
CA GLY A 162 -7.58 -8.71 -4.57
C GLY A 162 -7.44 -7.37 -5.29
N TYR A 163 -7.00 -6.37 -4.54
CA TYR A 163 -6.67 -5.05 -5.07
C TYR A 163 -5.22 -4.70 -4.76
N ILE A 164 -4.50 -4.20 -5.78
CA ILE A 164 -3.19 -3.59 -5.63
C ILE A 164 -3.24 -2.23 -6.35
N GLY A 165 -3.00 -1.15 -5.62
CA GLY A 165 -3.00 0.20 -6.19
C GLY A 165 -2.03 1.12 -5.48
N GLY A 166 -1.15 1.76 -6.24
CA GLY A 166 -0.33 2.85 -5.72
C GLY A 166 -1.21 4.00 -5.19
N GLY A 167 -0.61 4.85 -4.37
CA GLY A 167 -1.25 6.09 -3.97
C GLY A 167 -1.49 7.00 -5.17
N GLY A 168 -2.63 7.70 -5.16
CA GLY A 168 -2.87 8.76 -6.14
C GLY A 168 -2.00 9.98 -5.85
N GLY A 169 -1.57 10.70 -6.88
CA GLY A 169 -0.94 12.01 -6.71
C GLY A 169 -1.92 13.05 -6.17
N GLY A 170 -1.39 14.03 -5.42
CA GLY A 170 -2.14 15.19 -5.01
C GLY A 170 -2.55 16.06 -6.21
N GLY A 171 -3.72 16.69 -6.11
CA GLY A 171 -4.18 17.65 -7.11
C GLY A 171 -3.40 18.96 -7.02
N GLY A 172 -3.15 19.61 -8.15
CA GLY A 172 -2.61 20.97 -8.17
C GLY A 172 -3.62 21.98 -7.63
N GLY A 173 -3.12 23.01 -6.95
CA GLY A 173 -3.93 24.17 -6.58
C GLY A 173 -4.10 25.14 -7.76
N GLN A 174 -5.22 25.87 -7.78
CA GLN A 174 -5.44 26.97 -8.72
C GLN A 174 -4.91 28.28 -8.15
N THR A 175 -4.23 29.06 -8.99
CA THR A 175 -3.81 30.44 -8.72
C THR A 175 -3.94 31.30 -9.98
N GLY A 176 -4.23 32.58 -9.78
CA GLY A 176 -4.29 33.58 -10.84
C GLY A 176 -5.70 33.93 -11.29
N THR A 177 -5.80 34.81 -12.29
CA THR A 177 -7.08 35.28 -12.83
C THR A 177 -7.58 34.32 -13.91
N PRO A 178 -8.76 33.70 -13.77
CA PRO A 178 -9.31 32.80 -14.79
C PRO A 178 -9.71 33.61 -16.03
N GLY A 179 -9.32 33.16 -17.23
CA GLY A 179 -9.57 33.88 -18.48
C GLY A 179 -11.03 34.00 -18.93
N ILE A 180 -11.99 33.38 -18.23
CA ILE A 180 -13.41 33.28 -18.65
C ILE A 180 -14.41 33.92 -17.66
N ILE A 181 -13.95 34.45 -16.51
CA ILE A 181 -14.87 35.10 -15.58
C ILE A 181 -14.96 36.60 -15.92
N ILE A 182 -16.17 37.13 -16.01
CA ILE A 182 -16.53 38.54 -16.27
C ILE A 182 -15.90 39.51 -15.23
N PHE A 183 -15.24 38.97 -14.20
CA PHE A 183 -14.48 39.67 -13.17
C PHE A 183 -12.98 39.32 -13.27
N THR A 184 -12.12 40.34 -13.28
CA THR A 184 -10.64 40.23 -13.35
C THR A 184 -9.98 39.78 -12.04
N THR A 185 -10.74 39.17 -11.13
CA THR A 185 -10.29 38.87 -9.76
C THR A 185 -9.49 37.58 -9.71
N PRO A 186 -8.31 37.55 -9.06
CA PRO A 186 -7.57 36.32 -8.80
C PRO A 186 -8.40 35.29 -8.01
N LEU A 187 -8.29 34.03 -8.40
CA LEU A 187 -8.87 32.89 -7.67
C LEU A 187 -7.76 32.05 -7.03
N TYR A 188 -8.02 31.62 -5.80
CA TYR A 188 -7.13 30.74 -5.04
C TYR A 188 -7.92 29.53 -4.55
N ALA A 189 -7.55 28.35 -5.03
CA ALA A 189 -8.16 27.08 -4.63
C ALA A 189 -7.07 26.05 -4.34
N PRO A 190 -7.10 25.34 -3.21
CA PRO A 190 -6.19 24.23 -3.00
C PRO A 190 -6.59 23.01 -3.84
N GLY A 191 -5.63 22.14 -4.11
CA GLY A 191 -5.88 20.85 -4.72
C GLY A 191 -6.35 19.81 -3.70
N GLY A 192 -7.08 18.81 -4.19
CA GLY A 192 -7.50 17.67 -3.38
C GLY A 192 -6.34 16.71 -3.09
N GLY A 193 -6.43 15.95 -2.00
CA GLY A 193 -5.48 14.89 -1.70
C GLY A 193 -5.69 13.66 -2.60
N GLY A 194 -4.62 12.94 -2.90
CA GLY A 194 -4.66 11.72 -3.69
C GLY A 194 -5.33 10.54 -2.97
N ALA A 195 -5.82 9.57 -3.75
CA ALA A 195 -6.37 8.31 -3.22
C ALA A 195 -5.32 7.56 -2.38
N GLY A 196 -5.74 6.89 -1.30
CA GLY A 196 -4.83 6.29 -0.31
C GLY A 196 -4.50 7.21 0.86
N GLY A 197 -5.39 8.16 1.20
CA GLY A 197 -5.24 8.98 2.40
C GLY A 197 -4.36 10.23 2.23
N GLY A 198 -4.21 10.76 1.01
CA GLY A 198 -3.60 12.08 0.80
C GLY A 198 -4.44 13.19 1.42
N ARG A 199 -3.79 14.20 2.01
CA ARG A 199 -4.47 15.37 2.58
C ARG A 199 -4.84 16.35 1.48
N GLY A 200 -6.00 16.98 1.58
CA GLY A 200 -6.33 18.13 0.73
C GLY A 200 -5.54 19.36 1.16
N GLY A 201 -5.03 20.14 0.20
CA GLY A 201 -4.24 21.34 0.47
C GLY A 201 -5.00 22.39 1.29
N ARG A 202 -4.26 23.27 1.99
CA ARG A 202 -4.86 24.33 2.81
C ARG A 202 -5.41 25.44 1.93
N ALA A 203 -6.62 25.92 2.19
CA ALA A 203 -7.06 27.15 1.55
C ALA A 203 -6.64 28.40 2.31
N ASN A 204 -6.51 29.50 1.58
CA ASN A 204 -6.40 30.82 2.18
C ASN A 204 -7.74 31.23 2.83
N ARG A 205 -7.65 31.98 3.92
CA ARG A 205 -8.72 32.73 4.59
C ARG A 205 -8.37 34.21 4.59
N GLY A 206 -9.34 35.11 4.66
CA GLY A 206 -9.08 36.55 4.83
C GLY A 206 -9.13 37.39 3.56
N ASP A 207 -9.26 38.70 3.73
CA ASP A 207 -9.20 39.68 2.64
C ASP A 207 -7.75 40.17 2.39
N THR A 208 -7.59 41.21 1.58
CA THR A 208 -6.30 41.77 1.18
C THR A 208 -5.42 42.23 2.36
N ASN A 209 -6.00 42.49 3.54
CA ASN A 209 -5.29 43.07 4.68
C ASN A 209 -4.99 42.06 5.81
N GLY A 210 -5.37 40.78 5.65
CA GLY A 210 -5.25 39.80 6.74
C GLY A 210 -5.47 38.35 6.30
N THR A 211 -4.63 37.85 5.40
CA THR A 211 -4.73 36.47 4.94
C THR A 211 -4.13 35.47 5.93
N THR A 212 -4.86 34.39 6.22
CA THR A 212 -4.39 33.24 7.00
C THR A 212 -4.63 31.94 6.23
N LEU A 213 -4.22 30.80 6.77
CA LEU A 213 -4.52 29.48 6.20
C LEU A 213 -5.62 28.79 7.01
N GLY A 214 -6.50 28.09 6.30
CA GLY A 214 -7.39 27.08 6.86
C GLY A 214 -6.66 25.80 7.23
N SER A 215 -7.43 24.82 7.67
CA SER A 215 -6.93 23.48 7.99
C SER A 215 -6.68 22.68 6.70
N PHE A 216 -5.92 21.59 6.82
CA PHE A 216 -5.87 20.59 5.74
C PHE A 216 -7.18 19.80 5.72
N GLY A 217 -7.62 19.38 4.53
CA GLY A 217 -8.63 18.32 4.42
C GLY A 217 -8.02 16.99 4.84
N ALA A 218 -8.57 16.33 5.85
CA ALA A 218 -8.02 15.08 6.34
C ALA A 218 -8.15 13.98 5.27
N GLY A 219 -7.09 13.20 5.07
CA GLY A 219 -7.15 11.97 4.28
C GLY A 219 -8.11 10.96 4.92
N GLY A 220 -8.68 10.06 4.10
CA GLY A 220 -9.54 8.99 4.60
C GLY A 220 -8.75 7.96 5.40
N ALA A 221 -9.34 7.44 6.48
CA ALA A 221 -8.85 6.24 7.14
C ALA A 221 -9.06 5.00 6.25
N ILE A 222 -8.58 3.83 6.68
CA ILE A 222 -8.79 2.56 5.97
C ILE A 222 -10.29 2.37 5.67
N SER A 223 -10.61 2.10 4.40
CA SER A 223 -11.98 1.90 3.92
C SER A 223 -12.90 3.12 4.04
N GLN A 224 -12.36 4.32 4.28
CA GLN A 224 -13.14 5.55 4.42
C GLN A 224 -12.74 6.60 3.38
N PHE A 225 -13.70 7.45 3.03
CA PHE A 225 -13.42 8.69 2.33
C PHE A 225 -12.78 9.70 3.29
N GLY A 226 -11.96 10.61 2.78
CA GLY A 226 -11.44 11.70 3.60
C GLY A 226 -12.46 12.82 3.81
N ALA A 227 -12.10 13.75 4.69
CA ALA A 227 -12.96 14.86 5.06
C ALA A 227 -12.58 16.14 4.30
N ILE A 228 -13.59 16.98 4.07
CA ILE A 228 -13.42 18.31 3.49
C ILE A 228 -13.16 19.30 4.64
N ALA A 229 -12.13 20.15 4.51
CA ALA A 229 -11.96 21.28 5.41
C ALA A 229 -12.99 22.36 5.08
N THR A 230 -13.74 22.84 6.07
CA THR A 230 -14.78 23.87 5.88
C THR A 230 -14.35 25.24 6.38
N ASP A 231 -13.20 25.32 7.03
CA ASP A 231 -12.73 26.50 7.75
C ASP A 231 -11.99 27.48 6.83
N ALA A 232 -12.44 27.66 5.58
CA ALA A 232 -11.88 28.67 4.70
C ALA A 232 -12.86 29.70 4.14
N ASN A 233 -14.11 29.64 4.58
CA ASN A 233 -15.07 30.71 4.31
C ASN A 233 -14.83 31.88 5.27
N ASN A 234 -14.68 33.09 4.73
CA ASN A 234 -14.38 34.29 5.51
C ASN A 234 -15.45 35.39 5.40
N PHE A 235 -16.56 35.17 4.69
CA PHE A 235 -17.62 36.17 4.52
C PHE A 235 -19.00 35.62 4.86
N ALA A 236 -19.73 36.33 5.74
CA ALA A 236 -21.11 36.02 6.05
C ALA A 236 -21.98 36.10 4.78
N GLY A 237 -22.66 35.01 4.44
CA GLY A 237 -23.54 34.92 3.27
C GLY A 237 -22.89 34.44 1.97
N GLN A 238 -21.58 34.18 1.94
CA GLN A 238 -20.94 33.59 0.75
C GLN A 238 -21.06 32.06 0.78
N THR A 239 -21.58 31.48 -0.29
CA THR A 239 -21.63 30.02 -0.50
C THR A 239 -20.45 29.61 -1.37
N THR A 240 -19.21 29.70 -0.86
CA THR A 240 -18.04 29.14 -1.56
C THR A 240 -17.96 27.64 -1.33
N ALA A 241 -17.65 26.88 -2.39
CA ALA A 241 -17.58 25.42 -2.34
C ALA A 241 -16.55 24.97 -1.29
N ALA A 242 -16.92 23.95 -0.50
CA ALA A 242 -16.02 23.31 0.44
C ALA A 242 -14.73 22.86 -0.29
N HIS A 243 -13.56 23.01 0.33
CA HIS A 243 -12.27 22.90 -0.36
C HIS A 243 -11.46 21.70 0.09
N GLY A 244 -10.81 21.04 -0.87
CA GLY A 244 -9.82 20.00 -0.63
C GLY A 244 -10.33 18.84 0.20
N GLY A 245 -11.27 18.04 -0.33
CA GLY A 245 -11.60 16.72 0.23
C GLY A 245 -10.77 15.62 -0.44
N ALA A 246 -10.46 14.54 0.29
CA ALA A 246 -9.68 13.42 -0.24
C ALA A 246 -10.32 12.81 -1.49
N GLY A 247 -9.49 12.49 -2.48
CA GLY A 247 -9.93 11.92 -3.76
C GLY A 247 -10.21 12.95 -4.87
N GLY A 248 -9.60 14.14 -4.81
CA GLY A 248 -9.52 15.03 -5.97
C GLY A 248 -10.53 16.18 -6.06
N ALA A 249 -11.25 16.54 -4.99
CA ALA A 249 -12.13 17.71 -5.02
C ALA A 249 -11.36 18.99 -4.62
N SER A 250 -11.06 19.86 -5.59
CA SER A 250 -10.71 21.26 -5.36
C SER A 250 -11.99 22.09 -5.14
N GLY A 251 -11.99 22.99 -4.16
CA GLY A 251 -13.06 23.96 -3.96
C GLY A 251 -12.51 25.37 -4.14
N ALA A 252 -13.24 26.25 -4.85
CA ALA A 252 -12.86 27.64 -5.03
C ALA A 252 -13.11 28.43 -3.74
N VAL A 253 -12.10 29.08 -3.18
CA VAL A 253 -12.20 29.57 -1.80
C VAL A 253 -12.15 31.09 -1.66
N ASN A 254 -11.51 31.82 -2.57
CA ASN A 254 -11.44 33.27 -2.42
C ASN A 254 -11.61 34.00 -3.75
N TYR A 255 -12.53 34.97 -3.72
CA TYR A 255 -12.58 36.09 -4.65
C TYR A 255 -11.86 37.27 -3.99
N ALA A 256 -10.93 37.91 -4.69
CA ALA A 256 -10.43 39.21 -4.25
C ALA A 256 -11.52 40.28 -4.50
N GLY A 257 -12.12 40.82 -3.45
CA GLY A 257 -12.83 42.12 -3.49
C GLY A 257 -14.06 42.20 -4.40
N GLY A 258 -15.05 41.33 -4.22
CA GLY A 258 -16.37 41.51 -4.84
C GLY A 258 -17.31 42.34 -3.96
N GLY A 259 -16.98 43.61 -3.74
CA GLY A 259 -17.99 44.59 -3.32
C GLY A 259 -18.77 45.02 -4.57
N ILE A 260 -20.10 44.92 -4.51
CA ILE A 260 -20.97 45.75 -5.35
C ILE A 260 -20.95 47.18 -4.82
#